data_AF-A0A0A7AEA4-F1
#
_entry.id   AF-A0A0A7AEA4-F1
#
_cell.length_a   1.000
_cell.length_b   1.000
_cell.length_c   1.000
_cell.angle_alpha   90.00
_cell.angle_beta   90.00
_cell.angle_gamma   90.00
#
_symmetry.space_group_name_H-M   'P 1'
#
loop_
_entity.id
_entity.type
_entity.pdbx_description
1 polymer ?
#
loop_
_entity_poly.entity_id
_entity_poly.type
_entity_poly.pdbx_seq_one_letter_code
_entity_poly.pdbx_strand_id
1 'polypeptide(L)' 'MTNIRKTHPLMKIINSSFIDLPTPSNISSWWNFGSLLGICLVIQILTGLFLAMHYTSDTVTAFSSVT' A
#
# COMPACT_ATOMS: atom_id res chain seq x y z
N MET A 1 -33.15 -6.27 3.30
CA MET A 1 -32.08 -6.29 4.33
C MET A 1 -30.87 -5.54 3.80
N THR A 2 -30.38 -4.54 4.52
CA THR A 2 -29.17 -3.80 4.12
C THR A 2 -27.93 -4.63 4.43
N ASN A 3 -27.05 -4.83 3.44
CA ASN A 3 -25.81 -5.61 3.60
C ASN A 3 -24.87 -4.92 4.61
N ILE A 4 -24.24 -5.71 5.48
CA ILE A 4 -23.26 -5.25 6.49
C ILE A 4 -22.15 -4.40 5.86
N ARG A 5 -21.75 -4.69 4.61
CA ARG A 5 -20.79 -3.87 3.85
C ARG A 5 -21.18 -2.40 3.72
N LYS A 6 -22.48 -2.11 3.64
CA LYS A 6 -23.01 -0.75 3.45
C LYS A 6 -23.41 -0.07 4.75
N THR A 7 -23.60 -0.83 5.83
CA THR A 7 -24.08 -0.31 7.12
C THR A 7 -22.98 -0.18 8.16
N HIS A 8 -22.03 -1.12 8.23
CA HIS A 8 -20.97 -1.07 9.21
C HIS A 8 -20.03 0.12 8.92
N PRO A 9 -19.79 1.05 9.86
CA PRO A 9 -19.09 2.30 9.58
C PRO A 9 -17.73 2.15 8.89
N LEU A 10 -16.90 1.20 9.34
CA LEU A 10 -15.61 0.92 8.70
C LEU A 10 -15.76 0.27 7.31
N MET A 11 -16.70 -0.66 7.17
CA MET A 11 -16.89 -1.37 5.90
C MET A 11 -17.52 -0.44 4.86
N LYS A 12 -18.33 0.53 5.28
CA LYS A 12 -18.94 1.52 4.40
C LYS A 12 -17.87 2.36 3.71
N ILE A 13 -16.81 2.75 4.42
CA ILE A 13 -15.67 3.51 3.85
C ILE A 13 -15.01 2.65 2.76
N ILE A 14 -14.59 1.43 3.11
CA ILE A 14 -13.96 0.47 2.18
C ILE A 14 -14.87 0.21 0.97
N ASN A 15 -16.17 0.03 1.20
CA ASN A 15 -17.13 -0.24 0.15
C ASN A 15 -17.23 0.93 -0.84
N SER A 16 -17.29 2.16 -0.35
CA SER A 16 -17.41 3.35 -1.20
C SER A 16 -16.13 3.70 -1.97
N SER A 17 -14.95 3.36 -1.44
CA SER A 17 -13.67 3.74 -2.04
C SER A 17 -13.01 2.63 -2.87
N PHE A 18 -13.36 1.36 -2.63
CA PHE A 18 -12.64 0.22 -3.21
C PHE A 18 -13.53 -0.82 -3.91
N ILE A 19 -14.77 -1.03 -3.44
CA ILE A 19 -15.63 -2.11 -3.97
C ILE A 19 -16.69 -1.56 -4.91
N ASP A 20 -17.61 -0.75 -4.40
CA ASP A 20 -18.72 -0.16 -5.16
C ASP A 20 -18.35 1.28 -5.60
N LEU A 21 -17.13 1.47 -6.11
CA LEU A 21 -16.68 2.75 -6.66
C LEU A 21 -17.12 2.86 -8.13
N PRO A 22 -17.87 3.90 -8.53
CA PRO A 22 -18.20 4.10 -9.95
C PRO A 22 -16.95 4.54 -10.72
N THR A 23 -16.43 3.68 -11.60
CA THR A 23 -15.29 3.98 -12.47
C THR A 23 -15.72 4.01 -13.94
N PRO A 24 -15.17 4.92 -14.77
CA PRO A 24 -15.45 4.92 -16.20
C PRO A 24 -15.01 3.61 -16.84
N SER A 25 -15.76 3.12 -17.84
CA SER A 25 -15.47 1.84 -18.51
C SER A 25 -14.26 1.90 -19.45
N ASN A 26 -13.89 3.08 -19.93
CA ASN A 26 -12.77 3.30 -20.86
C ASN A 26 -11.52 3.84 -20.16
N ILE A 27 -11.09 3.20 -19.06
CA ILE A 27 -9.83 3.55 -18.38
C ILE A 27 -8.64 3.02 -19.18
N SER A 28 -7.63 3.87 -19.35
CA SER A 28 -6.37 3.50 -20.01
C SER A 28 -5.39 2.86 -19.02
N SER A 29 -4.32 2.25 -19.54
CA SER A 29 -3.29 1.63 -18.71
C SER A 29 -2.63 2.60 -17.71
N TRP A 30 -2.64 3.91 -17.99
CA TRP A 30 -2.11 4.96 -17.11
C TRP A 30 -2.82 5.04 -15.75
N TRP A 31 -4.08 4.64 -15.66
CA TRP A 31 -4.81 4.62 -14.40
C TRP A 31 -4.28 3.58 -13.40
N ASN A 32 -3.52 2.58 -13.86
CA ASN A 32 -2.91 1.58 -12.98
C ASN A 32 -1.78 2.14 -12.11
N PHE A 33 -1.14 3.26 -12.50
CA PHE A 33 -0.01 3.79 -11.75
C PHE A 33 -0.37 4.15 -10.30
N GLY A 34 -1.61 4.55 -10.03
CA GLY A 34 -2.07 4.80 -8.66
C GLY A 34 -1.96 3.56 -7.76
N SER A 35 -2.46 2.41 -8.22
CA SER A 35 -2.40 1.16 -7.44
C SER A 35 -0.97 0.61 -7.38
N LEU A 36 -0.19 0.74 -8.45
CA LEU A 36 1.22 0.36 -8.46
C LEU A 36 2.02 1.16 -7.41
N LEU A 37 1.79 2.47 -7.29
CA LEU A 37 2.44 3.30 -6.27
C LEU A 37 2.04 2.89 -4.85
N GLY A 38 0.77 2.56 -4.63
CA GLY A 38 0.30 2.04 -3.33
C GLY A 38 1.00 0.73 -2.95
N ILE A 39 1.10 -0.21 -3.89
CA ILE A 39 1.83 -1.47 -3.68
C ILE A 39 3.32 -1.22 -3.46
N CYS A 40 3.94 -0.34 -4.25
CA CYS A 40 5.33 0.05 -4.09
C CYS A 40 5.62 0.57 -2.68
N LEU A 41 4.76 1.46 -2.15
CA LEU A 41 4.91 1.98 -0.80
C LEU A 41 4.85 0.86 0.25
N VAL A 42 3.89 -0.06 0.15
CA VAL A 42 3.77 -1.19 1.08
C VAL A 42 5.02 -2.07 1.02
N ILE A 43 5.50 -2.41 -0.18
CA ILE A 43 6.72 -3.20 -0.35
C ILE A 43 7.91 -2.49 0.27
N GLN A 44 8.12 -1.20 0.00
CA GLN A 44 9.24 -0.42 0.54
C GLN A 44 9.22 -0.31 2.07
N ILE A 45 8.05 -0.14 2.68
CA ILE A 45 7.93 -0.10 4.14
C ILE A 45 8.29 -1.46 4.74
N LEU A 46 7.75 -2.54 4.17
CA LEU A 46 8.01 -3.89 4.68
C LEU A 46 9.49 -4.26 4.51
N THR A 47 10.04 -4.16 3.30
CA THR A 47 11.45 -4.50 3.05
C THR A 47 12.40 -3.58 3.82
N GLY A 48 12.09 -2.28 3.90
CA GLY A 48 12.86 -1.31 4.69
C GLY A 48 12.85 -1.64 6.19
N LEU A 49 11.71 -2.07 6.74
CA LEU A 49 11.62 -2.51 8.13
C LEU A 49 12.51 -3.75 8.39
N PHE A 50 12.47 -4.74 7.50
CA PHE A 50 13.34 -5.91 7.61
C PHE A 50 14.82 -5.55 7.50
N LEU A 51 15.17 -4.65 6.58
CA LEU A 51 16.55 -4.20 6.42
C LEU A 51 17.04 -3.41 7.65
N ALA A 52 16.17 -2.57 8.24
CA ALA A 52 16.48 -1.80 9.44
C ALA A 52 16.79 -2.67 10.66
N MET A 53 16.27 -3.90 10.73
CA MET A 53 16.62 -4.85 11.80
C MET A 53 18.06 -5.36 11.72
N HIS A 54 18.69 -5.29 10.54
CA HIS A 54 20.06 -5.77 10.31
C HIS A 54 21.06 -4.64 10.03
N TYR A 55 20.57 -3.44 9.69
CA TYR A 55 21.39 -2.28 9.40
C TYR A 55 21.95 -1.61 10.66
N THR A 56 23.18 -1.10 10.60
CA THR A 56 23.78 -0.25 11.64
C THR A 56 24.05 1.15 11.09
N SER A 57 23.56 2.18 11.78
CA SER A 57 23.60 3.58 11.29
C SER A 57 24.93 4.33 11.54
N ASP A 58 25.92 3.68 12.13
CA ASP A 58 27.23 4.29 12.39
C ASP A 58 28.06 4.42 11.10
N THR A 59 28.75 5.55 10.92
CA THR A 59 29.50 5.85 9.69
C THR A 59 30.62 4.85 9.39
N VAL A 60 31.17 4.19 10.42
CA VAL A 60 32.23 3.18 10.27
C VAL A 60 31.65 1.84 9.82
N THR A 61 30.48 1.46 10.31
CA THR A 61 29.89 0.13 10.09
C THR A 61 28.73 0.09 9.10
N ALA A 62 28.26 1.24 8.60
CA ALA A 62 27.10 1.32 7.70
C ALA A 62 27.27 0.43 6.46
N PHE A 63 28.41 0.51 5.78
CA PHE A 63 28.67 -0.29 4.58
C PHE A 63 28.82 -1.78 4.87
N SER A 64 29.54 -2.12 5.95
CA SER A 64 29.74 -3.52 6.35
C SER A 64 28.45 -4.18 6.85
N SER A 65 27.46 -3.42 7.32
CA SER A 65 26.16 -3.97 7.74
C SER A 65 25.22 -4.29 6.57
N VAL A 66 25.52 -3.82 5.36
CA VAL A 66 24.72 -4.02 4.14
C VAL A 66 25.32 -5.10 3.24
N THR A 67 26.63 -5.32 3.34
CA THR A 67 27.42 -6.29 2.55
C THR A 67 27.37 -7.66 3.19
#